data_AF-A0A915LS99-F1
#
_entry.id   AF-A0A915LS99-F1
#
_cell.length_a   1.000
_cell.length_b   1.000
_cell.length_c   1.000
_cell.angle_alpha   90.00
_cell.angle_beta   90.00
_cell.angle_gamma   90.00
#
_symmetry.space_group_name_H-M   'P 1'
#
loop_
_entity.id
_entity.type
_entity.pdbx_description
1 polymer ?
#
loop_
_entity_poly.entity_id
_entity_poly.type
_entity_poly.pdbx_seq_one_letter_code
_entity_poly.pdbx_strand_id
1 'polypeptide(L)' 'IRILIACDQFSRGVDVQDVDCVINYDVPINERIFIHRAGRTARAMKGGLLLSLFTKDEVRFFNFIGEFF' A
#
# COMPACT_ATOMS: atom_id res chain seq x y z
N ILE A 1 -1.81 -11.07 -16.15
CA ILE A 1 -2.45 -11.08 -14.82
C ILE A 1 -3.08 -9.71 -14.63
N ARG A 2 -4.35 -9.60 -14.20
CA ARG A 2 -5.02 -8.30 -13.99
C ARG A 2 -5.11 -7.88 -12.52
N ILE A 3 -5.08 -8.85 -11.61
CA ILE A 3 -5.15 -8.64 -10.15
C ILE A 3 -4.14 -9.59 -9.52
N LEU A 4 -3.36 -9.09 -8.56
CA LEU A 4 -2.46 -9.88 -7.72
C LEU A 4 -2.87 -9.67 -6.26
N ILE A 5 -2.98 -10.77 -5.51
CA ILE A 5 -3.17 -10.77 -4.06
C ILE A 5 -1.89 -11.30 -3.44
N ALA A 6 -1.34 -10.57 -2.47
CA ALA A 6 -0.04 -10.84 -1.88
C ALA A 6 0.01 -10.40 -0.41
N CYS A 7 0.83 -11.07 0.40
CA CYS A 7 1.20 -10.62 1.74
C CYS A 7 2.54 -9.86 1.73
N ASP A 8 2.92 -9.22 2.84
CA ASP A 8 4.17 -8.43 2.91
C ASP A 8 5.43 -9.24 2.60
N GLN A 9 5.40 -10.55 2.84
CA GLN A 9 6.52 -11.44 2.56
C GLN A 9 6.76 -11.61 1.05
N PHE A 10 5.73 -11.35 0.24
CA PHE A 10 5.81 -11.32 -1.22
C PHE A 10 6.43 -10.01 -1.77
N SER A 11 6.72 -9.02 -0.91
CA SER A 11 7.36 -7.76 -1.31
C SER A 11 8.83 -7.92 -1.71
N ARG A 12 9.45 -9.08 -1.44
CA ARG A 12 10.86 -9.38 -1.72
C ARG A 12 10.96 -10.51 -2.75
N GLY A 13 11.45 -10.17 -3.95
CA GLY A 13 11.74 -11.14 -5.03
C GLY A 13 10.72 -11.19 -6.16
N VAL A 14 9.52 -10.66 -5.96
CA VAL A 14 8.52 -10.50 -7.04
C VAL A 14 8.48 -9.03 -7.46
N ASP A 15 8.94 -8.76 -8.68
CA ASP A 15 9.05 -7.42 -9.24
C ASP A 15 7.71 -6.96 -9.82
N VAL A 16 6.73 -6.74 -8.94
CA VAL A 16 5.46 -6.09 -9.34
C VAL A 16 5.66 -4.59 -9.16
N GLN A 17 5.86 -3.90 -10.28
CA GLN A 17 6.03 -2.46 -10.36
C GLN A 17 5.03 -1.87 -11.36
N ASP A 18 4.85 -0.55 -11.30
CA ASP A 18 4.04 0.24 -12.24
C ASP A 18 2.58 -0.25 -12.32
N VAL A 19 1.99 -0.60 -11.17
CA VAL A 19 0.56 -0.95 -11.10
C VAL A 19 -0.29 0.32 -11.01
N ASP A 20 -1.46 0.31 -11.66
CA ASP A 20 -2.38 1.45 -11.66
C ASP A 20 -3.01 1.71 -10.28
N CYS A 21 -3.14 0.65 -9.47
CA CYS A 21 -3.83 0.69 -8.18
C CYS A 21 -3.19 -0.26 -7.15
N VAL A 22 -3.12 0.20 -5.91
CA VAL A 22 -2.74 -0.59 -4.73
C VAL A 22 -3.88 -0.51 -3.71
N ILE A 23 -4.31 -1.67 -3.20
CA ILE A 23 -5.32 -1.77 -2.15
C ILE A 23 -4.68 -2.46 -0.94
N ASN A 24 -4.54 -1.74 0.17
CA ASN A 24 -4.25 -2.33 1.47
C ASN A 24 -5.56 -2.94 2.00
N TYR A 25 -5.68 -4.26 1.89
CA TYR A 25 -6.83 -4.98 2.45
C TYR A 25 -6.79 -4.98 3.97
N ASP A 26 -5.62 -5.32 4.52
CA ASP A 26 -5.31 -5.18 5.95
C ASP A 26 -4.42 -3.97 6.18
N VAL A 27 -4.59 -3.36 7.35
CA VAL A 27 -3.79 -2.21 7.77
C VAL A 27 -2.31 -2.61 7.84
N PRO A 28 -1.41 -1.84 7.21
CA PRO A 28 0.02 -2.09 7.31
C PRO A 28 0.47 -2.14 8.77
N ILE A 29 1.38 -3.05 9.12
CA ILE A 29 1.84 -3.17 10.51
C ILE A 29 2.76 -2.01 10.95
N ASN A 30 3.28 -1.23 9.99
CA ASN A 30 4.08 -0.03 10.23
C ASN A 30 4.12 0.87 8.98
N GLU A 31 4.60 2.09 9.16
CA GLU A 31 4.74 3.14 8.14
C GLU A 31 5.67 2.72 6.98
N ARG A 32 6.72 1.95 7.28
CA ARG A 32 7.66 1.49 6.25
C ARG A 32 6.99 0.54 5.26
N ILE A 33 6.17 -0.39 5.74
CA ILE A 33 5.42 -1.31 4.87
C ILE A 33 4.39 -0.54 4.05
N PHE A 34 3.70 0.43 4.64
CA PHE A 34 2.79 1.30 3.89
C PHE A 34 3.51 1.97 2.70
N ILE A 35 4.67 2.58 2.94
CA ILE A 35 5.48 3.22 1.88
C ILE A 35 5.91 2.21 0.81
N HIS A 36 6.34 1.01 1.20
CA HIS A 36 6.75 -0.03 0.25
C HIS A 36 5.61 -0.56 -0.63
N ARG A 37 4.38 -0.61 -0.09
CA ARG A 37 3.18 -0.96 -0.85
C ARG A 37 2.75 0.19 -1.75
N ALA A 38 2.71 1.43 -1.23
CA ALA A 38 2.37 2.63 -1.98
C ALA A 38 3.31 2.87 -3.17
N GLY A 39 4.61 2.62 -3.00
CA GLY A 39 5.62 2.78 -4.05
C GLY A 39 5.50 1.83 -5.25
N ARG A 40 4.49 0.95 -5.26
CA ARG A 40 4.17 0.07 -6.40
C ARG A 40 3.34 0.80 -7.46
N THR A 41 2.63 1.86 -7.09
CA THR A 41 1.85 2.72 -8.00
C THR A 41 2.48 4.11 -8.12
N ALA A 42 1.85 4.99 -8.92
CA ALA A 42 2.22 6.40 -9.10
C ALA A 42 3.71 6.65 -9.45
N ARG A 43 4.31 5.77 -10.26
CA ARG A 43 5.72 5.88 -10.67
C ARG A 43 5.89 6.76 -11.91
N ALA A 44 7.10 7.29 -12.09
CA ALA A 44 7.48 8.10 -13.25
C ALA A 44 6.54 9.29 -13.54
N MET A 45 6.08 9.96 -12.47
CA MET A 45 5.11 11.06 -12.52
C MET A 45 3.72 10.71 -13.09
N LYS A 46 3.42 9.42 -13.25
CA LYS A 46 2.05 8.97 -13.52
C LYS A 46 1.22 9.07 -12.24
N GLY A 47 -0.09 9.30 -12.41
CA GLY A 47 -1.04 9.12 -11.32
C GLY A 47 -1.13 7.66 -10.89
N GLY A 48 -1.70 7.42 -9.72
CA GLY A 48 -1.94 6.08 -9.19
C GLY A 48 -2.99 6.12 -8.09
N LEU A 49 -3.70 5.02 -7.89
CA LEU A 49 -4.70 4.91 -6.83
C LEU A 49 -4.15 4.10 -5.65
N LEU A 50 -4.18 4.69 -4.47
CA LEU A 50 -3.88 4.00 -3.22
C LEU A 50 -5.13 4.00 -2.33
N LEU A 51 -5.66 2.83 -2.03
CA LEU A 51 -6.79 2.64 -1.12
C LEU A 51 -6.36 1.82 0.08
N SER A 52 -6.86 2.16 1.25
CA SER A 52 -6.66 1.34 2.46
C SER A 52 -8.00 1.08 3.11
N LEU A 53 -8.28 -0.19 3.36
CA LEU A 53 -9.40 -0.62 4.17
C LEU A 53 -8.94 -0.72 5.62
N PHE A 54 -9.78 -0.24 6.53
CA PHE A 54 -9.52 -0.30 7.96
C PHE A 54 -10.85 -0.34 8.72
N THR A 55 -10.81 -0.98 9.86
CA THR A 55 -11.90 -0.99 10.84
C THR A 55 -11.86 0.26 11.71
N LYS A 56 -12.93 0.49 12.50
CA LYS A 56 -12.99 1.63 13.42
C LYS A 56 -11.85 1.61 14.45
N ASP A 57 -11.39 0.43 14.85
CA ASP A 57 -10.35 0.27 15.87
C ASP A 57 -8.95 0.61 15.33
N GLU A 58 -8.77 0.52 14.01
CA GLU A 58 -7.50 0.77 13.32
C GLU A 58 -7.34 2.22 12.84
N VAL A 59 -8.38 3.06 12.97
CA VAL A 59 -8.39 4.47 12.56
C VAL A 59 -7.20 5.24 13.14
N ARG A 60 -6.82 4.96 14.39
CA ARG A 60 -5.69 5.63 15.05
C ARG A 60 -4.38 5.42 14.30
N PHE A 61 -4.14 4.21 13.81
CA PHE A 61 -2.93 3.93 13.04
C PHE A 61 -2.95 4.65 11.69
N PHE A 62 -4.10 4.70 11.02
CA PHE A 62 -4.22 5.41 9.75
C PHE A 62 -4.02 6.92 9.92
N ASN A 63 -4.58 7.52 10.97
CA ASN A 63 -4.35 8.92 11.31
C ASN A 63 -2.86 9.19 11.59
N PHE A 64 -2.21 8.29 12.34
CA PHE A 64 -0.77 8.39 12.61
C PHE A 64 0.05 8.38 11.31
N ILE A 65 -0.24 7.48 10.37
CA ILE A 65 0.41 7.49 9.04
C ILE A 65 0.16 8.82 8.31
N GLY A 66 -1.08 9.33 8.35
CA GLY A 66 -1.46 10.59 7.70
C GLY A 66 -0.71 11.81 8.23
N GLU A 67 -0.20 11.79 9.46
CA GLU A 67 0.63 12.88 10.00
C GLU A 67 2.03 12.96 9.38
N PHE A 68 2.50 11.90 8.71
CA PHE A 68 3.82 11.87 8.06
C PHE A 68 3.83 12.42 6.63
N PHE A 69 2.66 12.68 6.02
CA PHE A 69 2.50 13.09 4.62
C PHE A 69 1.67 14.36 4.48
#